data_AF-A0A9D2MGU5-F1
#
_entry.id   AF-A0A9D2MGU5-F1
#
_cell.length_a   1.000
_cell.length_b   1.000
_cell.length_c   1.000
_cell.angle_alpha   90.00
_cell.angle_beta   90.00
_cell.angle_gamma   90.00
#
_symmetry.space_group_name_H-M   'P 1'
#
loop_
_entity.id
_entity.type
_entity.pdbx_description
1 polymer ?
#
loop_
_entity_poly.entity_id
_entity_poly.type
_entity_poly.pdbx_seq_one_letter_code
_entity_poly.pdbx_strand_id
1 'polypeptide(L)'
;ADGEACQKLVCDLVTTRLPRSYGFDPIRDIQVLCPTKMGPCGTQALNRLLQDLLNPPAKGKAQLQSASRIFRVGDKVMQVRNDYEIIWKRDGGEQGVGAYNGDIGIVEAIDTRSRSMTVRMDDRLLTYPAENLAELETAYAVTVHKSQGSEFAAVVLPAASVPPRLCYRNLLYTGVTRARRLCVVAGRRDTVAAMMANVRQNLRYSGLAALLRQAQAAGEGPAE
;
A
#
# COMPACT_ATOMS: atom_id res chain seq x y z
N ALA A 1 20.63 14.12 4.43
CA ALA A 1 20.01 13.78 5.74
C ALA A 1 19.70 12.28 5.81
N ASP A 2 19.54 11.69 7.01
CA ASP A 2 19.30 10.24 7.20
C ASP A 2 18.11 9.71 6.37
N GLY A 3 17.06 10.52 6.19
CA GLY A 3 15.91 10.17 5.37
C GLY A 3 16.25 9.96 3.89
N GLU A 4 17.12 10.79 3.29
CA GLU A 4 17.52 10.66 1.88
C GLU A 4 18.44 9.45 1.66
N ALA A 5 19.34 9.19 2.60
CA ALA A 5 20.18 8.00 2.56
C ALA A 5 19.32 6.73 2.64
N CYS A 6 18.32 6.72 3.52
CA CYS A 6 17.34 5.64 3.61
C CYS A 6 16.50 5.51 2.34
N GLN A 7 16.05 6.61 1.75
CA GLN A 7 15.30 6.60 0.48
C GLN A 7 16.12 5.93 -0.63
N LYS A 8 17.38 6.33 -0.80
CA LYS A 8 18.29 5.71 -1.79
C LYS A 8 18.47 4.22 -1.54
N LEU A 9 18.66 3.82 -0.28
CA LEU A 9 18.77 2.41 0.09
C LEU A 9 17.49 1.63 -0.22
N VAL A 10 16.31 2.19 0.07
CA VAL A 10 15.02 1.56 -0.27
C VAL A 10 14.89 1.37 -1.77
N CYS A 11 15.18 2.39 -2.57
CA CYS A 11 15.17 2.27 -4.03
C CYS A 11 16.11 1.15 -4.51
N ASP A 12 17.35 1.13 -4.04
CA ASP A 12 18.35 0.11 -4.39
C ASP A 12 17.96 -1.31 -3.95
N LEU A 13 17.33 -1.46 -2.76
CA LEU A 13 16.78 -2.72 -2.29
C LEU A 13 15.71 -3.24 -3.24
N VAL A 14 14.74 -2.39 -3.60
CA VAL A 14 13.60 -2.76 -4.44
C VAL A 14 14.03 -3.05 -5.87
N THR A 15 14.87 -2.21 -6.47
CA THR A 15 15.18 -2.29 -7.91
C THR A 15 16.32 -3.25 -8.22
N THR A 16 17.23 -3.51 -7.28
CA THR A 16 18.49 -4.22 -7.56
C THR A 16 18.74 -5.37 -6.59
N ARG A 17 18.90 -5.10 -5.29
CA ARG A 17 19.44 -6.11 -4.35
C ARG A 17 18.49 -7.28 -4.14
N LEU A 18 17.21 -7.00 -3.89
CA LEU A 18 16.23 -8.04 -3.58
C LEU A 18 15.84 -8.86 -4.82
N PRO A 19 15.58 -8.25 -6.00
CA PRO A 19 15.40 -9.03 -7.23
C PRO A 19 16.60 -9.92 -7.54
N ARG A 20 17.83 -9.40 -7.45
CA ARG A 20 19.05 -10.16 -7.75
C ARG A 20 19.31 -11.31 -6.77
N SER A 21 19.06 -11.11 -5.48
CA SER A 21 19.44 -12.08 -4.45
C SER A 21 18.38 -13.15 -4.21
N TYR A 22 17.11 -12.82 -4.44
CA TYR A 22 15.97 -13.69 -4.10
C TYR A 22 15.06 -14.01 -5.29
N GLY A 23 15.29 -13.43 -6.46
CA GLY A 23 14.49 -13.66 -7.67
C GLY A 23 13.10 -13.03 -7.62
N PHE A 24 12.88 -12.02 -6.77
CA PHE A 24 11.61 -11.30 -6.69
C PHE A 24 11.36 -10.42 -7.91
N ASP A 25 10.13 -10.42 -8.41
CA ASP A 25 9.65 -9.38 -9.32
C ASP A 25 9.55 -8.05 -8.54
N PRO A 26 10.26 -6.99 -8.95
CA PRO A 26 10.32 -5.75 -8.18
C PRO A 26 8.99 -4.99 -8.10
N ILE A 27 8.07 -5.23 -9.03
CA ILE A 27 6.76 -4.59 -9.08
C ILE A 27 5.72 -5.46 -8.36
N ARG A 28 5.69 -6.76 -8.66
CA ARG A 28 4.64 -7.68 -8.19
C ARG A 28 4.91 -8.20 -6.79
N ASP A 29 6.14 -8.62 -6.50
CA ASP A 29 6.45 -9.36 -5.26
C ASP A 29 6.87 -8.46 -4.10
N ILE A 30 7.50 -7.32 -4.41
CA ILE A 30 8.04 -6.39 -3.41
C ILE A 30 7.03 -5.29 -3.13
N GLN A 31 6.80 -5.02 -1.85
CA GLN A 31 6.01 -3.89 -1.40
C GLN A 31 6.78 -3.00 -0.44
N VAL A 32 6.85 -1.70 -0.74
CA VAL A 32 7.35 -0.72 0.23
C VAL A 32 6.20 -0.26 1.12
N LEU A 33 6.35 -0.42 2.44
CA LEU A 33 5.35 -0.02 3.43
C LEU A 33 5.86 1.17 4.24
N CYS A 34 5.36 2.36 3.93
CA CYS A 34 5.81 3.59 4.54
C CYS A 34 5.02 3.90 5.82
N PRO A 35 5.66 4.42 6.89
CA PRO A 35 4.93 4.95 8.04
C PRO A 35 4.13 6.21 7.71
N THR A 36 4.60 7.02 6.76
CA THR A 36 4.06 8.35 6.43
C THR A 36 3.89 8.53 4.90
N LYS A 37 3.09 9.53 4.51
CA LYS A 37 2.95 9.95 3.11
C LYS A 37 4.03 10.94 2.66
N MET A 38 4.55 11.75 3.59
CA MET A 38 5.43 12.89 3.31
C MET A 38 6.89 12.60 3.68
N GLY A 39 7.81 13.38 3.10
CA GLY A 39 9.25 13.26 3.33
C GLY A 39 9.94 12.24 2.42
N PRO A 40 11.28 12.09 2.51
CA PRO A 40 12.04 11.23 1.61
C PRO A 40 11.58 9.76 1.64
N CYS A 41 11.26 9.24 2.82
CA CYS A 41 10.74 7.88 3.00
C CYS A 41 9.20 7.81 3.01
N GLY A 42 8.52 8.86 2.55
CA GLY A 42 7.07 8.89 2.42
C GLY A 42 6.59 8.30 1.10
N THR A 43 5.34 7.83 1.07
CA THR A 43 4.77 7.21 -0.14
C THR A 43 4.82 8.12 -1.36
N GLN A 44 4.66 9.44 -1.23
CA GLN A 44 4.68 10.34 -2.39
C GLN A 44 6.04 10.38 -3.08
N ALA A 45 7.12 10.51 -2.31
CA ALA A 45 8.48 10.58 -2.85
C ALA A 45 8.93 9.23 -3.38
N LEU A 46 8.67 8.14 -2.64
CA LEU A 46 9.06 6.80 -3.03
C LEU A 46 8.29 6.30 -4.25
N ASN A 47 6.97 6.57 -4.37
CA ASN A 47 6.25 6.18 -5.58
C ASN A 47 6.79 6.86 -6.83
N ARG A 48 7.07 8.17 -6.77
CA ARG A 48 7.65 8.89 -7.91
C ARG A 48 8.98 8.27 -8.34
N LEU A 49 9.91 8.09 -7.39
CA LEU A 49 11.23 7.53 -7.68
C LEU A 49 11.15 6.08 -8.18
N LEU A 50 10.35 5.24 -7.53
CA LEU A 50 10.20 3.84 -7.93
C LEU A 50 9.50 3.72 -9.28
N GLN A 51 8.52 4.57 -9.58
CA GLN A 51 7.91 4.63 -10.90
C GLN A 51 8.95 4.99 -11.96
N ASP A 52 9.80 5.98 -11.73
CA ASP A 52 10.82 6.38 -12.71
C ASP A 52 11.94 5.32 -12.86
N LEU A 53 12.26 4.57 -11.80
CA LEU A 53 13.28 3.52 -11.84
C LEU A 53 12.77 2.20 -12.42
N LEU A 54 11.54 1.79 -12.07
CA LEU A 54 10.95 0.50 -12.47
C LEU A 54 10.12 0.61 -13.73
N ASN A 55 9.52 1.78 -13.99
CA ASN A 55 8.62 2.02 -15.10
C ASN A 55 8.87 3.40 -15.76
N PRO A 56 10.10 3.64 -16.26
CA PRO A 56 10.49 4.94 -16.81
C PRO A 56 9.61 5.37 -17.99
N PRO A 57 9.49 6.69 -18.23
CA PRO A 57 8.88 7.19 -19.46
C PRO A 57 9.69 6.71 -20.68
N ALA A 58 8.98 6.27 -21.71
CA ALA A 58 9.58 5.82 -22.96
C ALA A 58 8.76 6.31 -24.16
N LYS A 59 9.44 6.52 -25.29
CA LYS A 59 8.77 6.95 -26.53
C LYS A 59 7.75 5.89 -26.96
N GLY A 60 6.50 6.30 -27.19
CA GLY A 60 5.42 5.42 -27.60
C GLY A 60 4.76 4.62 -26.46
N LYS A 61 5.23 4.79 -25.21
CA LYS A 61 4.57 4.19 -24.06
C LYS A 61 3.33 4.99 -23.68
N ALA A 62 2.17 4.35 -23.74
CA ALA A 62 0.91 4.99 -23.41
C ALA A 62 0.89 5.42 -21.94
N GLN A 63 0.42 6.64 -21.70
CA GLN A 63 0.31 7.23 -20.37
C GLN A 63 -0.88 8.19 -20.31
N LEU A 64 -1.50 8.30 -19.13
CA LEU A 64 -2.57 9.26 -18.85
C LEU A 64 -2.21 10.07 -17.62
N GLN A 65 -2.44 11.38 -17.71
CA GLN A 65 -2.30 12.28 -16.58
C GLN A 65 -3.65 12.48 -15.90
N SER A 66 -3.65 12.37 -14.56
CA SER A 66 -4.78 12.74 -13.72
C SER A 66 -4.28 13.64 -12.59
N ALA A 67 -4.71 14.90 -12.60
CA ALA A 67 -4.20 15.96 -11.73
C ALA A 67 -2.64 16.01 -11.74
N SER A 68 -2.00 15.74 -10.61
CA SER A 68 -0.55 15.76 -10.44
C SER A 68 0.14 14.40 -10.65
N ARG A 69 -0.60 13.37 -11.04
CA ARG A 69 -0.10 12.01 -11.24
C ARG A 69 -0.11 11.63 -12.71
N ILE A 70 0.89 10.84 -13.10
CA ILE A 70 0.97 10.22 -14.42
C ILE A 70 0.89 8.73 -14.20
N PHE A 71 -0.04 8.08 -14.88
CA PHE A 71 -0.14 6.63 -14.95
C PHE A 71 0.41 6.16 -16.29
N ARG A 72 1.15 5.06 -16.27
CA ARG A 72 1.78 4.44 -17.44
C ARG A 72 1.40 2.97 -17.48
N VAL A 73 1.36 2.39 -18.68
CA VAL A 73 1.27 0.93 -18.81
C VAL A 73 2.42 0.28 -18.02
N GLY A 74 2.08 -0.75 -17.23
CA GLY A 74 2.98 -1.44 -16.31
C GLY A 74 3.00 -0.89 -14.89
N ASP A 75 2.32 0.23 -14.59
CA ASP A 75 2.31 0.77 -13.23
C ASP A 75 1.54 -0.13 -12.26
N LYS A 76 2.11 -0.30 -11.06
CA LYS A 76 1.37 -0.81 -9.90
C LYS A 76 0.49 0.30 -9.33
N VAL A 77 -0.80 0.05 -9.22
CA VAL A 77 -1.79 1.01 -8.72
C VAL A 77 -2.66 0.39 -7.63
N MET A 78 -3.29 1.23 -6.82
CA MET A 78 -4.23 0.85 -5.77
C MET A 78 -5.50 1.70 -5.86
N GLN A 79 -6.66 1.06 -5.72
CA GLN A 79 -7.95 1.72 -5.54
C GLN A 79 -8.04 2.34 -4.14
N VAL A 80 -8.38 3.63 -4.03
CA VAL A 80 -8.36 4.36 -2.74
C VAL A 80 -9.73 4.61 -2.11
N ARG A 81 -10.81 4.29 -2.82
CA ARG A 81 -12.20 4.36 -2.33
C ARG A 81 -13.04 3.27 -3.00
N ASN A 82 -14.13 2.85 -2.37
CA ASN A 82 -15.04 1.95 -3.05
C ASN A 82 -15.77 2.69 -4.17
N ASP A 83 -15.88 2.05 -5.33
CA ASP A 83 -16.68 2.50 -6.45
C ASP A 83 -17.49 1.31 -6.95
N TYR A 84 -18.81 1.43 -7.00
CA TYR A 84 -19.74 0.35 -7.35
C TYR A 84 -20.20 0.41 -8.81
N GLU A 85 -19.64 1.33 -9.60
CA GLU A 85 -19.99 1.58 -11.00
C GLU A 85 -18.88 1.10 -11.95
N ILE A 86 -17.62 1.02 -11.48
CA ILE A 86 -16.51 0.50 -12.29
C ILE A 86 -16.80 -0.93 -12.74
N ILE A 87 -16.87 -1.12 -14.05
CA ILE A 87 -17.09 -2.41 -14.69
C ILE A 87 -15.78 -3.20 -14.69
N TRP A 88 -15.89 -4.47 -14.32
CA TRP A 88 -14.81 -5.43 -14.45
C TRP A 88 -15.21 -6.63 -15.31
N LYS A 89 -14.21 -7.23 -15.96
CA LYS A 89 -14.34 -8.45 -16.76
C LYS A 89 -13.27 -9.46 -16.36
N ARG A 90 -13.57 -10.75 -16.42
CA ARG A 90 -12.59 -11.84 -16.31
C ARG A 90 -12.29 -12.41 -17.68
N ASP A 91 -11.12 -13.05 -17.81
CA ASP A 91 -10.71 -13.68 -19.08
C ASP A 91 -11.71 -14.78 -19.54
N GLY A 92 -12.50 -15.35 -18.63
CA GLY A 92 -13.59 -16.30 -18.91
C GLY A 92 -14.93 -15.69 -19.31
N GLY A 93 -15.01 -14.36 -19.51
CA GLY A 93 -16.22 -13.66 -19.95
C GLY A 93 -17.21 -13.27 -18.84
N GLU A 94 -16.96 -13.70 -17.60
CA GLU A 94 -17.69 -13.18 -16.43
C GLU A 94 -17.46 -11.67 -16.30
N GLN A 95 -18.51 -10.93 -16.02
CA GLN A 95 -18.45 -9.49 -15.82
C GLN A 95 -19.26 -9.09 -14.59
N GLY A 96 -18.85 -8.01 -13.96
CA GLY A 96 -19.54 -7.41 -12.83
C GLY A 96 -19.17 -5.96 -12.66
N VAL A 97 -19.57 -5.41 -11.52
CA VAL A 97 -19.26 -4.04 -11.13
C VAL A 97 -18.62 -4.03 -9.75
N GLY A 98 -17.81 -3.01 -9.48
CA GLY A 98 -17.18 -2.82 -8.18
C GLY A 98 -15.65 -2.83 -8.23
N ALA A 99 -15.06 -1.73 -7.76
CA ALA A 99 -13.67 -1.59 -7.37
C ALA A 99 -13.62 -1.29 -5.87
N TYR A 100 -12.81 -2.03 -5.11
CA TYR A 100 -12.79 -1.91 -3.65
C TYR A 100 -11.52 -1.22 -3.15
N ASN A 101 -11.67 -0.38 -2.14
CA ASN A 101 -10.55 0.31 -1.52
C ASN A 101 -9.52 -0.69 -0.97
N GLY A 102 -8.27 -0.53 -1.40
CA GLY A 102 -7.17 -1.42 -1.06
C GLY A 102 -6.86 -2.47 -2.13
N ASP A 103 -7.71 -2.64 -3.15
CA ASP A 103 -7.41 -3.50 -4.29
C ASP A 103 -6.18 -2.97 -5.02
N ILE A 104 -5.20 -3.85 -5.26
CA ILE A 104 -3.94 -3.54 -5.95
C ILE A 104 -3.96 -4.23 -7.31
N GLY A 105 -3.49 -3.52 -8.33
CA GLY A 105 -3.38 -4.07 -9.67
C GLY A 105 -2.25 -3.48 -10.49
N ILE A 106 -2.12 -3.99 -11.72
CA ILE A 106 -1.17 -3.51 -12.71
C ILE A 106 -1.94 -2.88 -13.88
N VAL A 107 -1.51 -1.70 -14.32
CA VAL A 107 -2.05 -1.09 -15.54
C VAL A 107 -1.63 -1.92 -16.75
N GLU A 108 -2.59 -2.58 -17.41
CA GLU A 108 -2.32 -3.42 -18.59
C GLU A 108 -2.41 -2.62 -19.89
N ALA A 109 -3.35 -1.68 -19.97
CA ALA A 109 -3.58 -0.89 -21.18
C ALA A 109 -4.01 0.53 -20.86
N ILE A 110 -3.63 1.45 -21.74
CA ILE A 110 -4.10 2.83 -21.73
C ILE A 110 -4.50 3.17 -23.16
N ASP A 111 -5.76 3.57 -23.34
CA ASP A 111 -6.25 4.12 -24.59
C ASP A 111 -6.30 5.65 -24.48
N THR A 112 -5.38 6.31 -25.18
CA THR A 112 -5.29 7.78 -25.19
C THR A 112 -6.41 8.44 -25.99
N ARG A 113 -7.08 7.73 -26.90
CA ARG A 113 -8.19 8.28 -27.71
C ARG A 113 -9.47 8.33 -26.89
N SER A 114 -9.85 7.20 -26.29
CA SER A 114 -11.01 7.14 -25.38
C SER A 114 -10.71 7.68 -23.98
N ARG A 115 -9.44 7.98 -23.69
CA ARG A 115 -8.94 8.41 -22.38
C ARG A 115 -9.36 7.44 -21.27
N SER A 116 -9.12 6.15 -21.49
CA SER A 116 -9.41 5.10 -20.53
C SER A 116 -8.16 4.30 -20.16
N MET A 117 -8.19 3.67 -19.00
CA MET A 117 -7.11 2.84 -18.47
C MET A 117 -7.69 1.51 -17.99
N THR A 118 -7.09 0.41 -18.44
CA THR A 118 -7.43 -0.93 -17.98
C THR A 118 -6.41 -1.41 -16.97
N VAL A 119 -6.89 -1.81 -15.79
CA VAL A 119 -6.08 -2.29 -14.67
C VAL A 119 -6.47 -3.73 -14.36
N ARG A 120 -5.48 -4.62 -14.30
CA ARG A 120 -5.64 -5.99 -13.82
C ARG A 120 -5.50 -6.01 -12.30
N MET A 121 -6.59 -6.27 -11.60
CA MET A 121 -6.61 -6.52 -10.15
C MET A 121 -7.03 -7.98 -9.92
N ASP A 122 -6.12 -8.79 -9.41
CA ASP A 122 -6.24 -10.24 -9.36
C ASP A 122 -6.59 -10.84 -10.74
N ASP A 123 -7.74 -11.52 -10.87
CA ASP A 123 -8.25 -12.10 -12.11
C ASP A 123 -9.19 -11.16 -12.89
N ARG A 124 -9.41 -9.93 -12.40
CA ARG A 124 -10.36 -8.97 -12.95
C ARG A 124 -9.65 -7.86 -13.74
N LEU A 125 -10.17 -7.54 -14.92
CA LEU A 125 -9.86 -6.37 -15.72
C LEU A 125 -10.85 -5.26 -15.44
N LEU A 126 -10.43 -4.24 -14.72
CA LEU A 126 -11.20 -3.04 -14.43
C LEU A 126 -10.89 -1.98 -15.46
N THR A 127 -11.92 -1.38 -16.06
CA THR A 127 -11.73 -0.28 -17.01
C THR A 127 -12.15 1.04 -16.38
N TYR A 128 -11.19 1.95 -16.23
CA TYR A 128 -11.37 3.26 -15.64
C TYR A 128 -11.40 4.31 -16.75
N PRO A 129 -12.49 5.08 -16.90
CA PRO A 129 -12.46 6.30 -17.69
C PRO A 129 -11.66 7.39 -16.95
N ALA A 130 -11.24 8.43 -17.66
CA ALA A 130 -10.33 9.46 -17.14
C ALA A 130 -10.81 10.12 -15.83
N GLU A 131 -12.11 10.32 -15.70
CA GLU A 131 -12.79 10.92 -14.56
C GLU A 131 -12.65 10.09 -13.27
N ASN A 132 -12.58 8.76 -13.38
CA ASN A 132 -12.39 7.87 -12.23
C ASN A 132 -10.91 7.65 -11.89
N LEU A 133 -9.95 8.16 -12.68
CA LEU A 133 -8.51 7.99 -12.37
C LEU A 133 -8.07 8.66 -11.06
N ALA A 134 -8.84 9.62 -10.55
CA ALA A 134 -8.58 10.24 -9.24
C ALA A 134 -8.70 9.23 -8.07
N GLU A 135 -9.36 8.10 -8.31
CA GLU A 135 -9.58 7.02 -7.35
C GLU A 135 -8.45 6.01 -7.30
N LEU A 136 -7.48 6.16 -8.20
CA LEU A 136 -6.27 5.36 -8.23
C LEU A 136 -5.09 6.17 -7.70
N GLU A 137 -4.17 5.46 -7.04
CA GLU A 137 -2.83 5.97 -6.76
C GLU A 137 -1.78 4.94 -7.17
N THR A 138 -0.60 5.38 -7.56
CA THR A 138 0.57 4.50 -7.71
C THR A 138 0.88 3.82 -6.37
N ALA A 139 1.18 2.53 -6.41
CA ALA A 139 1.23 1.66 -5.23
C ALA A 139 2.57 0.90 -5.06
N TYR A 140 3.65 1.35 -5.71
CA TYR A 140 5.01 0.86 -5.40
C TYR A 140 5.35 1.02 -3.91
N ALA A 141 4.87 2.13 -3.33
CA ALA A 141 4.91 2.40 -1.91
C ALA A 141 3.51 2.76 -1.39
N VAL A 142 3.04 2.08 -0.35
CA VAL A 142 1.77 2.39 0.32
C VAL A 142 2.02 2.61 1.80
N THR A 143 1.10 3.29 2.49
CA THR A 143 1.22 3.43 3.94
C THR A 143 0.90 2.11 4.62
N VAL A 144 1.53 1.80 5.76
CA VAL A 144 1.22 0.58 6.53
C VAL A 144 -0.29 0.44 6.78
N HIS A 145 -0.99 1.53 7.12
CA HIS A 145 -2.45 1.51 7.32
C HIS A 145 -3.26 1.10 6.08
N LYS A 146 -2.76 1.41 4.88
CA LYS A 146 -3.42 1.04 3.61
C LYS A 146 -3.15 -0.40 3.19
N SER A 147 -2.19 -1.07 3.84
CA SER A 147 -1.90 -2.48 3.59
C SER A 147 -2.70 -3.44 4.48
N GLN A 148 -3.67 -2.94 5.26
CA GLN A 148 -4.43 -3.77 6.18
C GLN A 148 -5.24 -4.82 5.40
N GLY A 149 -4.98 -6.10 5.71
CA GLY A 149 -5.61 -7.23 5.02
C GLY A 149 -4.82 -7.78 3.83
N SER A 150 -3.86 -7.03 3.30
CA SER A 150 -2.97 -7.50 2.23
C SER A 150 -1.73 -8.20 2.78
N GLU A 151 -1.09 -9.04 1.99
CA GLU A 151 0.22 -9.63 2.30
C GLU A 151 1.06 -9.68 1.03
N PHE A 152 2.39 -9.59 1.19
CA PHE A 152 3.34 -9.49 0.08
C PHE A 152 4.46 -10.50 0.25
N ALA A 153 5.04 -10.97 -0.85
CA ALA A 153 6.16 -11.91 -0.79
C ALA A 153 7.34 -11.28 -0.05
N ALA A 154 7.69 -10.04 -0.40
CA ALA A 154 8.71 -9.26 0.28
C ALA A 154 8.20 -7.87 0.68
N VAL A 155 8.56 -7.42 1.87
CA VAL A 155 8.25 -6.07 2.37
C VAL A 155 9.54 -5.32 2.67
N VAL A 156 9.59 -4.04 2.27
CA VAL A 156 10.62 -3.08 2.68
C VAL A 156 9.99 -1.97 3.52
N LEU A 157 10.43 -1.83 4.77
CA LEU A 157 9.94 -0.86 5.75
C LEU A 157 11.00 0.22 6.01
N PRO A 158 10.84 1.44 5.47
CA PRO A 158 11.69 2.56 5.87
C PRO A 158 11.39 3.03 7.30
N ALA A 159 12.44 3.09 8.13
CA ALA A 159 12.39 3.50 9.53
C ALA A 159 13.58 4.42 9.91
N ALA A 160 13.96 5.35 9.04
CA ALA A 160 15.04 6.32 9.31
C ALA A 160 14.57 7.65 9.91
N SER A 161 13.35 8.08 9.62
CA SER A 161 12.80 9.38 10.06
C SER A 161 11.30 9.28 10.23
N VAL A 162 10.86 8.42 11.15
CA VAL A 162 9.45 8.19 11.45
C VAL A 162 8.93 9.36 12.28
N PRO A 163 7.85 10.05 11.88
CA PRO A 163 7.26 11.11 12.70
C PRO A 163 6.91 10.59 14.10
N PRO A 164 7.13 11.36 15.19
CA PRO A 164 6.90 10.87 16.55
C PRO A 164 5.50 10.29 16.79
N ARG A 165 4.46 10.88 16.18
CA ARG A 165 3.07 10.39 16.25
C ARG A 165 2.85 9.01 15.60
N LEU A 166 3.77 8.59 14.73
CA LEU A 166 3.75 7.31 14.02
C LEU A 166 4.80 6.33 14.57
N CYS A 167 5.59 6.76 15.54
CA CYS A 167 6.66 5.96 16.14
C CYS A 167 6.10 5.06 17.26
N TYR A 168 5.30 4.05 16.92
CA TYR A 168 4.68 3.13 17.89
C TYR A 168 4.70 1.67 17.43
N ARG A 169 4.66 0.74 18.40
CA ARG A 169 4.89 -0.70 18.19
C ARG A 169 3.92 -1.31 17.19
N ASN A 170 2.64 -1.00 17.30
CA ASN A 170 1.61 -1.60 16.45
C ASN A 170 1.81 -1.27 14.97
N LEU A 171 2.35 -0.08 14.64
CA LEU A 171 2.64 0.27 13.24
C LEU A 171 3.76 -0.60 12.69
N LEU A 172 4.86 -0.73 13.45
CA LEU A 172 5.99 -1.56 13.05
C LEU A 172 5.57 -3.03 12.95
N TYR A 173 4.90 -3.56 13.97
CA TYR A 173 4.39 -4.93 14.00
C TYR A 173 3.49 -5.21 12.79
N THR A 174 2.52 -4.32 12.52
CA THR A 174 1.64 -4.46 11.36
C THR A 174 2.45 -4.49 10.07
N GLY A 175 3.43 -3.60 9.90
CA GLY A 175 4.28 -3.61 8.71
C GLY A 175 5.08 -4.91 8.55
N VAL A 176 5.64 -5.43 9.64
CA VAL A 176 6.42 -6.67 9.63
C VAL A 176 5.56 -7.87 9.27
N THR A 177 4.35 -7.97 9.81
CA THR A 177 3.46 -9.12 9.56
C THR A 177 2.83 -9.13 8.17
N ARG A 178 3.02 -8.08 7.36
CA ARG A 178 2.61 -8.10 5.94
C ARG A 178 3.57 -8.89 5.04
N ALA A 179 4.76 -9.24 5.53
CA ALA A 179 5.72 -10.02 4.78
C ALA A 179 5.45 -11.53 4.92
N ARG A 180 5.28 -12.22 3.80
CA ARG A 180 5.16 -13.70 3.76
C ARG A 180 6.50 -14.41 3.79
N ARG A 181 7.50 -13.89 3.08
CA ARG A 181 8.81 -14.56 2.91
C ARG A 181 9.97 -13.73 3.43
N LEU A 182 9.98 -12.42 3.17
CA LEU A 182 11.08 -11.54 3.54
C LEU A 182 10.59 -10.18 4.05
N CYS A 183 11.11 -9.74 5.19
CA CYS A 183 10.90 -8.39 5.70
C CYS A 183 12.25 -7.70 5.88
N VAL A 184 12.44 -6.54 5.25
CA VAL A 184 13.64 -5.71 5.39
C VAL A 184 13.27 -4.37 6.01
N VAL A 185 13.82 -4.07 7.18
CA VAL A 185 13.68 -2.76 7.82
C VAL A 185 14.90 -1.92 7.48
N ALA A 186 14.71 -0.87 6.67
CA ALA A 186 15.77 0.04 6.23
C ALA A 186 15.70 1.32 7.06
N GLY A 187 16.72 1.62 7.86
CA GLY A 187 16.73 2.83 8.67
C GLY A 187 17.66 2.74 9.86
N ARG A 188 17.35 3.48 10.93
CA ARG A 188 18.21 3.57 12.11
C ARG A 188 17.75 2.61 13.20
N ARG A 189 18.72 1.94 13.85
CA ARG A 189 18.44 0.98 14.94
C ARG A 189 17.72 1.63 16.12
N ASP A 190 18.08 2.86 16.46
CA ASP A 190 17.47 3.61 17.56
C ASP A 190 16.00 3.98 17.27
N THR A 191 15.66 4.31 16.01
CA THR A 191 14.28 4.56 15.60
C THR A 191 13.43 3.30 15.72
N VAL A 192 13.96 2.15 15.27
CA VAL A 192 13.28 0.86 15.41
C VAL A 192 13.10 0.49 16.89
N ALA A 193 14.15 0.67 17.71
CA ALA A 193 14.08 0.44 19.15
C ALA A 193 13.03 1.33 19.83
N ALA A 194 12.96 2.62 19.47
CA ALA A 194 11.95 3.54 19.97
C ALA A 194 10.52 3.12 19.58
N MET A 195 10.30 2.70 18.33
CA MET A 195 9.01 2.16 17.90
C MET A 195 8.62 0.92 18.71
N MET A 196 9.56 -0.01 18.92
CA MET A 196 9.33 -1.22 19.71
C MET A 196 9.05 -0.90 21.19
N ALA A 197 9.76 0.05 21.78
CA ALA A 197 9.55 0.46 23.18
C ALA A 197 8.22 1.21 23.39
N ASN A 198 7.73 1.91 22.38
CA ASN A 198 6.50 2.68 22.48
C ASN A 198 5.24 1.78 22.36
N VAL A 199 4.83 1.24 23.50
CA VAL A 199 3.60 0.45 23.68
C VAL A 199 2.39 1.34 23.93
N ARG A 200 2.40 2.64 23.58
CA ARG A 200 1.19 3.45 23.65
C ARG A 200 0.11 2.79 22.79
N GLN A 201 -0.72 1.98 23.46
CA GLN A 201 -2.07 1.71 23.04
C GLN A 201 -2.70 3.08 22.94
N ASN A 202 -3.24 3.44 21.77
CA ASN A 202 -4.24 4.48 21.74
C ASN A 202 -5.28 4.06 22.78
N LEU A 203 -5.31 4.72 23.94
CA LEU A 203 -6.32 4.47 24.98
C LEU A 203 -7.66 4.72 24.29
N ARG A 204 -8.31 3.64 23.88
CA ARG A 204 -9.59 3.71 23.21
C ARG A 204 -10.64 3.76 24.30
N TYR A 205 -11.03 4.97 24.67
CA TYR A 205 -12.16 5.17 25.57
C TYR A 205 -13.41 4.59 24.91
N SER A 206 -13.89 3.46 25.44
CA SER A 206 -15.06 2.75 24.96
C SER A 206 -15.85 2.21 26.13
N GLY A 207 -17.16 2.46 26.14
CA GLY A 207 -18.08 1.92 27.14
C GLY A 207 -18.38 0.43 26.96
N LEU A 208 -17.97 -0.20 25.85
CA LEU A 208 -18.33 -1.57 25.52
C LEU A 208 -17.94 -2.56 26.64
N ALA A 209 -16.74 -2.41 27.21
CA ALA A 209 -16.31 -3.27 28.32
C ALA A 209 -17.17 -3.09 29.57
N ALA A 210 -17.63 -1.87 29.85
CA ALA A 210 -18.54 -1.60 30.96
C ALA A 210 -19.95 -2.16 30.69
N LEU A 211 -20.47 -1.96 29.48
CA LEU A 211 -21.77 -2.47 29.05
C LEU A 211 -21.83 -4.01 29.05
N LEU A 212 -20.77 -4.68 28.56
CA LEU A 212 -20.68 -6.14 28.60
C LEU A 212 -20.68 -6.67 30.04
N ARG A 213 -19.94 -6.01 30.95
CA ARG A 213 -19.95 -6.38 32.38
C ARG A 213 -21.32 -6.20 33.02
N GLN A 214 -22.04 -5.11 32.68
CA GLN A 214 -23.40 -4.88 33.17
C GLN A 214 -24.39 -5.93 32.64
N ALA A 215 -24.29 -6.28 31.36
CA ALA A 215 -25.16 -7.29 30.74
C ALA A 215 -24.92 -8.69 31.34
N GLN A 216 -23.67 -9.07 31.61
CA GLN A 216 -23.35 -10.33 32.30
C GLN A 216 -23.95 -10.35 33.72
N ALA A 217 -23.80 -9.25 34.48
CA ALA A 217 -24.37 -9.15 35.82
C ALA A 217 -25.91 -9.16 35.84
N ALA A 218 -26.57 -8.72 34.77
CA ALA A 218 -28.03 -8.74 34.64
C ALA A 218 -28.59 -10.10 34.17
N GLY A 219 -27.76 -10.95 33.55
CA GLY A 219 -28.13 -12.28 33.05
C GLY A 219 -28.04 -13.41 34.09
N GLU A 220 -27.39 -13.17 35.23
CA GLU A 220 -27.28 -14.10 36.37
C GLU A 220 -28.40 -13.87 37.41
N GLY A 221 -29.64 -13.67 36.96
CA GLY A 221 -30.82 -13.75 37.83
C GLY A 221 -31.05 -15.20 38.27
N PRO A 222 -31.57 -15.44 39.50
CA PRO A 222 -31.63 -16.79 40.05
C PRO A 222 -32.46 -17.71 39.16
N ALA A 223 -31.92 -18.88 38.84
CA ALA A 223 -32.73 -19.99 38.34
C ALA A 223 -33.74 -20.35 39.45
N GLU A 224 -35.04 -20.27 39.13
CA GLU A 224 -36.14 -20.74 39.98
C GLU A 224 -35.93 -22.19 40.47
#